data_AF-A0A918Z4U1-F1
#
_entry.id   AF-A0A918Z4U1-F1
#
_cell.length_a   1.000
_cell.length_b   1.000
_cell.length_c   1.000
_cell.angle_alpha   90.00
_cell.angle_beta   90.00
_cell.angle_gamma   90.00
#
_symmetry.space_group_name_H-M   'P 1'
#
loop_
_entity.id
_entity.type
_entity.pdbx_description
1 polymer ?
#
loop_
_entity_poly.entity_id
_entity_poly.type
_entity_poly.pdbx_seq_one_letter_code
_entity_poly.pdbx_strand_id
1 'polypeptide(L)'
;MKRARRRLGRWGCVSMLLLFTAVCCAAPVSNAISAYVALQTGLQDDADGGIAGGGMAADIPARMLAAYKKAVQQVGKYVPKCQGMRWPILAGIARVESNHAVGRNIAAGGDIRPKIYGVLLNGSGAGGNTTVFPDTDGGKWDGTASGERAVGPFQFLPSTWEGVGEDASGDKTADPHNADDAALGAAVYLCAGGRDLTKRAQLKAAILQYNHSGEYVANVLGWIDQYTAAVKDPDLKNVTGKVRTVIEAALSQRGVPYSWGGGNAKGKSTGICCSPSGKSGENIKGFDCSGLTVYAYAKAGIQLPRLAADQAGVGQRIPASLGTGALKAGDLVFYADAPGRDKTIYHVGIYLGSGQMVNAPRPGTVVRLDAVNAMSGYAGGARLL
;
A
#
# COMPACT_ATOMS: atom_id res chain seq x y z
N MET A 1 -72.56 -43.61 -12.94
CA MET A 1 -73.33 -43.28 -14.16
C MET A 1 -72.70 -42.06 -14.84
N LYS A 2 -72.56 -42.15 -16.16
CA LYS A 2 -71.55 -41.47 -17.01
C LYS A 2 -71.72 -39.94 -17.08
N ARG A 3 -70.63 -39.18 -16.92
CA ARG A 3 -70.53 -37.76 -17.32
C ARG A 3 -69.61 -37.59 -18.52
N ALA A 4 -70.05 -36.70 -19.40
CA ALA A 4 -69.73 -36.61 -20.81
C ALA A 4 -68.33 -36.05 -21.11
N ARG A 5 -67.70 -36.61 -22.15
CA ARG A 5 -66.57 -36.04 -22.89
C ARG A 5 -67.11 -34.99 -23.88
N ARG A 6 -66.50 -33.81 -23.92
CA ARG A 6 -66.69 -32.82 -24.99
C ARG A 6 -65.42 -32.65 -25.83
N ARG A 7 -65.71 -32.35 -27.10
CA ARG A 7 -64.93 -32.39 -28.33
C ARG A 7 -63.67 -31.51 -28.37
N LEU A 8 -62.73 -31.99 -29.20
CA LEU A 8 -61.59 -31.29 -29.77
C LEU A 8 -62.01 -30.09 -30.65
N GLY A 9 -61.23 -29.02 -30.57
CA GLY A 9 -61.11 -27.97 -31.58
C GLY A 9 -59.65 -27.50 -31.64
N ARG A 10 -59.01 -27.71 -32.80
CA ARG A 10 -57.71 -27.17 -33.20
C ARG A 10 -57.71 -25.64 -33.12
N TRP A 11 -56.56 -25.00 -32.84
CA TRP A 11 -56.07 -23.78 -33.52
C TRP A 11 -54.64 -23.41 -33.08
N GLY A 12 -53.83 -23.01 -34.08
CA GLY A 12 -52.85 -21.92 -34.07
C GLY A 12 -51.77 -21.85 -32.98
N CYS A 13 -50.52 -22.14 -33.36
CA CYS A 13 -49.35 -21.59 -32.67
C CYS A 13 -49.31 -20.07 -32.84
N VAL A 14 -49.50 -19.34 -31.74
CA VAL A 14 -49.09 -17.95 -31.58
C VAL A 14 -48.25 -17.89 -30.31
N SER A 15 -46.95 -17.69 -30.48
CA SER A 15 -46.01 -17.46 -29.40
C SER A 15 -46.20 -16.04 -28.86
N MET A 16 -46.65 -15.90 -27.61
CA MET A 16 -46.55 -14.63 -26.89
C MET A 16 -46.39 -14.86 -25.38
N LEU A 17 -45.48 -14.07 -24.81
CA LEU A 17 -44.92 -14.07 -23.46
C LEU A 17 -45.93 -14.07 -22.30
N LEU A 18 -45.53 -14.64 -21.16
CA LEU A 18 -45.67 -14.09 -19.79
C LEU A 18 -44.58 -14.76 -18.90
N LEU A 19 -43.47 -14.08 -18.63
CA LEU A 19 -43.18 -13.35 -17.37
C LEU A 19 -43.36 -14.16 -16.09
N PHE A 20 -42.25 -14.74 -15.60
CA PHE A 20 -41.96 -14.85 -14.17
C PHE A 20 -40.56 -14.30 -13.91
N THR A 21 -40.51 -13.28 -13.08
CA THR A 21 -39.34 -12.51 -12.67
C THR A 21 -38.55 -13.27 -11.60
N ALA A 22 -37.24 -13.39 -11.80
CA ALA A 22 -36.29 -13.68 -10.74
C ALA A 22 -35.17 -12.64 -10.81
N VAL A 23 -35.28 -11.65 -9.92
CA VAL A 23 -34.29 -10.61 -9.66
C VAL A 23 -33.14 -11.24 -8.89
N CYS A 24 -31.94 -11.25 -9.46
CA CYS A 24 -30.70 -11.21 -8.67
C CYS A 24 -29.49 -10.86 -9.54
N CYS A 25 -28.63 -9.98 -9.01
CA CYS A 25 -27.32 -9.57 -9.53
C CYS A 25 -27.28 -8.55 -10.68
N ALA A 26 -27.66 -7.31 -10.36
CA ALA A 26 -26.99 -6.15 -10.94
C ALA A 26 -25.81 -5.78 -10.02
N ALA A 27 -24.59 -6.05 -10.47
CA ALA A 27 -23.39 -5.48 -9.86
C ALA A 27 -23.23 -4.04 -10.36
N PRO A 28 -23.05 -3.03 -9.48
CA PRO A 28 -22.72 -1.69 -9.92
C PRO A 28 -21.29 -1.71 -10.49
N VAL A 29 -21.17 -1.27 -11.74
CA VAL A 29 -19.92 -0.88 -12.38
C VAL A 29 -19.40 0.36 -11.64
N SER A 30 -18.46 0.15 -10.71
CA SER A 30 -17.70 1.24 -10.10
C SER A 30 -16.52 1.57 -11.00
N ASN A 31 -16.56 2.76 -11.59
CA ASN A 31 -15.47 3.35 -12.37
C ASN A 31 -14.21 3.52 -11.51
N ALA A 32 -13.21 2.66 -11.73
CA ALA A 32 -11.83 2.92 -11.31
C ALA A 32 -11.03 3.36 -12.54
N ILE A 33 -11.06 4.66 -12.85
CA ILE A 33 -10.13 5.27 -13.79
C ILE A 33 -8.97 5.83 -12.96
N SER A 34 -7.95 5.00 -12.70
CA SER A 34 -6.62 5.49 -12.38
C SER A 34 -5.97 5.90 -13.70
N ALA A 35 -5.85 7.21 -13.94
CA ALA A 35 -5.20 7.74 -15.12
C ALA A 35 -3.70 7.38 -15.12
N TYR A 36 -3.30 6.71 -16.19
CA TYR A 36 -1.94 6.35 -16.58
C TYR A 36 -1.38 7.41 -17.56
N VAL A 37 -0.05 7.39 -17.79
CA VAL A 37 0.78 8.10 -18.82
C VAL A 37 1.41 9.43 -18.33
N ALA A 38 2.70 9.78 -18.51
CA ALA A 38 3.79 9.36 -19.42
C ALA A 38 5.17 9.48 -18.69
N LEU A 39 6.25 8.69 -18.91
CA LEU A 39 7.10 8.35 -20.07
C LEU A 39 8.31 9.31 -20.32
N GLN A 40 9.51 8.71 -20.16
CA GLN A 40 10.86 8.99 -20.71
C GLN A 40 11.66 10.28 -20.42
N THR A 41 12.79 10.11 -19.70
CA THR A 41 14.23 10.42 -20.01
C THR A 41 15.01 10.01 -18.73
N GLY A 42 16.23 9.49 -18.68
CA GLY A 42 17.42 9.52 -19.53
C GLY A 42 18.62 9.74 -18.60
N LEU A 43 19.24 8.64 -18.15
CA LEU A 43 20.57 8.39 -17.51
C LEU A 43 21.48 9.58 -17.09
N GLN A 44 21.98 9.58 -15.84
CA GLN A 44 23.44 9.48 -15.55
C GLN A 44 23.76 9.26 -14.04
N ASP A 45 24.76 8.38 -13.82
CA ASP A 45 25.47 7.99 -12.57
C ASP A 45 26.18 9.20 -11.88
N ASP A 46 26.71 9.22 -10.65
CA ASP A 46 27.10 8.25 -9.62
C ASP A 46 27.46 9.02 -8.30
N ALA A 47 27.66 8.26 -7.21
CA ALA A 47 28.55 8.54 -6.05
C ALA A 47 28.05 9.30 -4.78
N ASP A 48 27.85 8.47 -3.74
CA ASP A 48 28.40 8.54 -2.38
C ASP A 48 27.68 9.32 -1.25
N GLY A 49 27.64 8.69 -0.06
CA GLY A 49 27.13 9.28 1.19
C GLY A 49 26.19 8.40 2.00
N GLY A 50 26.69 7.26 2.50
CA GLY A 50 25.93 6.38 3.40
C GLY A 50 25.55 7.03 4.73
N ILE A 51 24.29 6.81 5.14
CA ILE A 51 23.90 6.69 6.55
C ILE A 51 23.09 5.40 6.67
N ALA A 52 23.68 4.41 7.33
CA ALA A 52 23.00 3.20 7.76
C ALA A 52 22.20 3.46 9.04
N GLY A 53 20.99 2.89 9.13
CA GLY A 53 20.32 2.65 10.42
C GLY A 53 18.79 2.80 10.41
N GLY A 54 18.07 1.68 10.20
CA GLY A 54 16.71 1.49 10.73
C GLY A 54 15.54 1.86 9.81
N GLY A 55 14.99 0.84 9.15
CA GLY A 55 13.60 0.79 8.66
C GLY A 55 13.30 1.63 7.40
N MET A 56 13.77 1.19 6.23
CA MET A 56 13.22 1.66 4.96
C MET A 56 11.89 0.93 4.70
N ALA A 57 10.77 1.61 4.91
CA ALA A 57 9.54 1.24 4.21
C ALA A 57 9.74 1.59 2.74
N ALA A 58 10.13 0.59 1.96
CA ALA A 58 10.79 0.76 0.66
C ALA A 58 9.97 1.39 -0.47
N ASP A 59 8.73 1.76 -0.20
CA ASP A 59 7.88 2.48 -1.15
C ASP A 59 7.90 4.01 -0.90
N ILE A 60 8.65 4.49 0.10
CA ILE A 60 8.76 5.92 0.45
C ILE A 60 10.11 6.44 -0.05
N PRO A 61 10.15 7.49 -0.90
CA PRO A 61 11.39 8.17 -1.24
C PRO A 61 12.16 8.57 0.02
N ALA A 62 13.47 8.30 0.06
CA ALA A 62 14.28 8.54 1.26
C ALA A 62 14.14 9.98 1.79
N ARG A 63 14.05 10.96 0.88
CA ARG A 63 13.86 12.36 1.24
C ARG A 63 12.50 12.65 1.89
N MET A 64 11.43 12.00 1.43
CA MET A 64 10.10 12.10 2.08
C MET A 64 10.09 11.43 3.45
N LEU A 65 10.73 10.26 3.59
CA LEU A 65 10.84 9.60 4.89
C LEU A 65 11.60 10.47 5.90
N ALA A 66 12.65 11.16 5.46
CA ALA A 66 13.36 12.13 6.28
C ALA A 66 12.44 13.28 6.72
N ALA A 67 11.63 13.83 5.81
CA ALA A 67 10.65 14.86 6.13
C ALA A 67 9.62 14.39 7.18
N TYR A 68 9.08 13.17 7.03
CA TYR A 68 8.13 12.61 8.00
C TYR A 68 8.73 12.44 9.40
N LYS A 69 9.98 11.95 9.46
CA LYS A 69 10.69 11.79 10.73
C LYS A 69 11.00 13.14 11.38
N LYS A 70 11.40 14.14 10.59
CA LYS A 70 11.66 15.51 11.03
C LYS A 70 10.39 16.18 11.57
N ALA A 71 9.27 16.07 10.85
CA ALA A 71 7.97 16.60 11.28
C ALA A 71 7.53 16.05 12.65
N VAL A 72 7.70 14.73 12.88
CA VAL A 72 7.37 14.10 14.17
C VAL A 72 8.22 14.66 15.32
N GLN A 73 9.49 14.99 15.06
CA GLN A 73 10.37 15.59 16.07
C GLN A 73 10.00 17.05 16.38
N GLN A 74 9.40 17.76 15.43
CA GLN A 74 9.11 19.19 15.54
C GLN A 74 7.69 19.49 16.00
N VAL A 75 6.70 18.63 15.70
CA VAL A 75 5.27 18.91 15.93
C VAL A 75 4.94 19.30 17.37
N GLY A 76 5.67 18.77 18.36
CA GLY A 76 5.48 19.13 19.78
C GLY A 76 5.76 20.60 20.10
N LYS A 77 6.51 21.32 19.25
CA LYS A 77 6.72 22.77 19.38
C LYS A 77 5.47 23.58 19.04
N TYR A 78 4.67 23.07 18.11
CA TYR A 78 3.49 23.75 17.56
C TYR A 78 2.19 23.26 18.22
N VAL A 79 2.14 21.97 18.55
CA VAL A 79 1.03 21.34 19.26
C VAL A 79 1.56 20.58 20.48
N PRO A 80 1.85 21.27 21.61
CA PRO A 80 2.49 20.66 22.79
C PRO A 80 1.73 19.50 23.41
N LYS A 81 0.41 19.45 23.21
CA LYS A 81 -0.46 18.37 23.70
C LYS A 81 -0.54 17.17 22.75
N CYS A 82 0.13 17.20 21.59
CA CYS A 82 0.06 16.09 20.66
C CYS A 82 0.76 14.85 21.23
N GLN A 83 0.04 13.73 21.27
CA GLN A 83 0.58 12.45 21.72
C GLN A 83 0.47 11.42 20.59
N GLY A 84 1.47 10.54 20.49
CA GLY A 84 1.42 9.40 19.58
C GLY A 84 1.61 9.69 18.09
N MET A 85 1.96 10.93 17.72
CA MET A 85 2.39 11.24 16.36
C MET A 85 3.63 10.42 16.01
N ARG A 86 3.59 9.74 14.87
CA ARG A 86 4.66 8.84 14.40
C ARG A 86 4.71 8.89 12.89
N TRP A 87 5.90 8.74 12.32
CA TRP A 87 6.08 8.89 10.87
C TRP A 87 5.17 7.96 10.03
N PRO A 88 4.79 6.73 10.48
CA PRO A 88 3.82 5.92 9.77
C PRO A 88 2.46 6.59 9.53
N ILE A 89 2.03 7.50 10.42
CA ILE A 89 0.80 8.28 10.25
C ILE A 89 0.92 9.20 9.02
N LEU A 90 2.00 9.98 8.97
CA LEU A 90 2.27 10.90 7.85
C LEU A 90 2.48 10.14 6.54
N ALA A 91 3.19 9.02 6.59
CA ALA A 91 3.35 8.13 5.44
C ALA A 91 2.00 7.58 4.97
N GLY A 92 1.12 7.17 5.87
CA GLY A 92 -0.21 6.67 5.50
C GLY A 92 -1.04 7.68 4.70
N ILE A 93 -1.04 8.94 5.13
CA ILE A 93 -1.72 10.03 4.39
C ILE A 93 -1.05 10.25 3.04
N ALA A 94 0.25 10.54 3.03
CA ALA A 94 0.97 10.86 1.79
C ALA A 94 0.97 9.72 0.76
N ARG A 95 0.85 8.46 1.21
CA ARG A 95 0.68 7.30 0.33
C ARG A 95 -0.62 7.38 -0.46
N VAL A 96 -1.73 7.72 0.21
CA VAL A 96 -3.05 7.84 -0.42
C VAL A 96 -3.11 9.10 -1.28
N GLU A 97 -2.54 10.21 -0.81
CA GLU A 97 -2.67 11.52 -1.47
C GLU A 97 -1.80 11.68 -2.73
N SER A 98 -0.54 11.24 -2.66
CA SER A 98 0.42 11.49 -3.75
C SER A 98 1.32 10.29 -4.05
N ASN A 99 1.08 9.16 -3.39
CA ASN A 99 2.02 8.05 -3.36
C ASN A 99 3.44 8.52 -2.96
N HIS A 100 3.54 9.33 -1.90
CA HIS A 100 4.78 9.94 -1.40
C HIS A 100 5.55 10.76 -2.43
N ALA A 101 4.87 11.42 -3.38
CA ALA A 101 5.53 12.11 -4.49
C ALA A 101 6.46 11.21 -5.34
N VAL A 102 6.25 9.88 -5.35
CA VAL A 102 7.04 8.97 -6.19
C VAL A 102 6.98 9.41 -7.66
N GLY A 103 8.13 9.43 -8.31
CA GLY A 103 8.28 9.90 -9.70
C GLY A 103 8.53 11.40 -9.84
N ARG A 104 8.60 12.16 -8.73
CA ARG A 104 9.03 13.56 -8.72
C ARG A 104 10.50 13.69 -8.32
N ASN A 105 11.13 14.78 -8.74
CA ASN A 105 12.41 15.20 -8.17
C ASN A 105 12.14 15.87 -6.81
N ILE A 106 12.85 15.43 -5.77
CA ILE A 106 12.71 15.99 -4.41
C ILE A 106 14.09 16.47 -4.00
N ALA A 107 14.27 17.79 -4.02
CA ALA A 107 15.56 18.40 -3.72
C ALA A 107 15.99 18.14 -2.26
N ALA A 108 17.28 18.32 -1.97
CA ALA A 108 17.79 18.21 -0.61
C ALA A 108 17.03 19.14 0.36
N GLY A 109 16.74 20.38 -0.06
CA GLY A 109 15.93 21.34 0.68
C GLY A 109 14.45 20.99 0.84
N GLY A 110 13.96 19.94 0.17
CA GLY A 110 12.58 19.47 0.27
C GLY A 110 11.70 19.84 -0.92
N ASP A 111 12.10 20.78 -1.78
CA ASP A 111 11.32 21.19 -2.96
C ASP A 111 10.95 20.01 -3.85
N ILE A 112 9.65 19.84 -4.11
CA ILE A 112 9.13 18.81 -5.01
C ILE A 112 8.85 19.43 -6.38
N ARG A 113 9.50 18.90 -7.42
CA ARG A 113 9.31 19.32 -8.81
C ARG A 113 9.00 18.13 -9.75
N PRO A 114 8.07 18.27 -10.70
CA PRO A 114 7.10 19.37 -10.80
C PRO A 114 6.18 19.46 -9.56
N LYS A 115 5.46 20.58 -9.38
CA LYS A 115 4.48 20.76 -8.29
C LYS A 115 3.32 19.77 -8.40
N ILE A 116 2.78 19.34 -7.26
CA ILE A 116 1.69 18.34 -7.22
C ILE A 116 0.37 19.07 -7.05
N TYR A 117 -0.52 18.94 -8.02
CA TYR A 117 -1.84 19.55 -8.03
C TYR A 117 -2.92 18.47 -8.14
N GLY A 118 -3.96 18.62 -7.34
CA GLY A 118 -5.19 17.86 -7.45
C GLY A 118 -6.04 18.34 -8.63
N VAL A 119 -7.17 17.65 -8.84
CA VAL A 119 -8.21 18.06 -9.78
C VAL A 119 -8.79 19.41 -9.37
N LEU A 120 -9.26 20.20 -10.35
CA LEU A 120 -9.99 21.42 -10.06
C LEU A 120 -11.33 21.08 -9.39
N LEU A 121 -11.59 21.69 -8.25
CA LEU A 121 -12.76 21.45 -7.42
C LEU A 121 -13.96 22.28 -7.88
N ASN A 122 -14.36 22.13 -9.14
CA ASN A 122 -15.44 22.88 -9.80
C ASN A 122 -16.79 22.12 -9.90
N GLY A 123 -17.02 21.07 -9.10
CA GLY A 123 -18.22 20.23 -9.18
C GLY A 123 -18.40 19.35 -10.44
N SER A 124 -17.36 19.19 -11.28
CA SER A 124 -17.45 18.43 -12.55
C SER A 124 -17.61 16.91 -12.43
N GLY A 125 -17.44 16.34 -11.23
CA GLY A 125 -17.36 14.90 -10.97
C GLY A 125 -15.96 14.31 -11.12
N ALA A 126 -15.00 15.04 -11.70
CA ALA A 126 -13.62 14.57 -11.87
C ALA A 126 -12.98 14.28 -10.51
N GLY A 127 -12.40 13.10 -10.33
CA GLY A 127 -11.80 12.70 -9.04
C GLY A 127 -12.80 12.62 -7.87
N GLY A 128 -14.10 12.47 -8.15
CA GLY A 128 -15.15 12.43 -7.11
C GLY A 128 -15.63 13.80 -6.63
N ASN A 129 -15.15 14.88 -7.23
CA ASN A 129 -15.55 16.25 -6.93
C ASN A 129 -16.98 16.55 -7.43
N THR A 130 -17.98 16.52 -6.57
CA THR A 130 -19.36 16.91 -6.90
C THR A 130 -19.77 18.26 -6.30
N THR A 131 -18.85 18.94 -5.62
CA THR A 131 -19.11 20.19 -4.89
C THR A 131 -18.14 21.26 -5.36
N VAL A 132 -18.64 22.45 -5.68
CA VAL A 132 -17.78 23.56 -6.07
C VAL A 132 -17.09 24.13 -4.84
N PHE A 133 -15.77 24.21 -4.88
CA PHE A 133 -14.94 24.94 -3.92
C PHE A 133 -14.38 26.20 -4.59
N PRO A 134 -14.77 27.41 -4.12
CA PRO A 134 -14.24 28.65 -4.65
C PRO A 134 -12.75 28.81 -4.32
N ASP A 135 -12.04 29.58 -5.13
CA ASP A 135 -10.65 29.98 -4.86
C ASP A 135 -10.54 30.71 -3.51
N THR A 136 -9.52 30.36 -2.73
CA THR A 136 -9.26 30.97 -1.41
C THR A 136 -7.92 31.69 -1.33
N ASP A 137 -7.04 31.55 -2.32
CA ASP A 137 -5.67 32.06 -2.24
C ASP A 137 -5.21 32.88 -3.45
N GLY A 138 -6.09 33.10 -4.44
CA GLY A 138 -5.77 33.87 -5.65
C GLY A 138 -4.83 33.12 -6.60
N GLY A 139 -4.75 31.79 -6.50
CA GLY A 139 -3.84 30.94 -7.25
C GLY A 139 -2.42 30.90 -6.69
N LYS A 140 -2.19 31.37 -5.45
CA LYS A 140 -0.86 31.44 -4.84
C LYS A 140 -0.20 30.07 -4.78
N TRP A 141 -0.91 29.05 -4.32
CA TRP A 141 -0.36 27.72 -4.12
C TRP A 141 -0.69 26.76 -5.24
N ASP A 142 -1.84 26.91 -5.89
CA ASP A 142 -2.33 25.95 -6.87
C ASP A 142 -2.26 26.43 -8.33
N GLY A 143 -1.89 27.71 -8.54
CA GLY A 143 -1.70 28.32 -9.84
C GLY A 143 -2.99 28.67 -10.58
N THR A 144 -4.15 28.74 -9.92
CA THR A 144 -5.41 29.11 -10.58
C THR A 144 -6.33 29.96 -9.69
N ALA A 145 -6.95 30.98 -10.27
CA ALA A 145 -8.00 31.76 -9.60
C ALA A 145 -9.43 31.30 -10.01
N SER A 146 -9.56 30.16 -10.70
CA SER A 146 -10.83 29.68 -11.25
C SER A 146 -11.59 28.71 -10.32
N GLY A 147 -11.10 28.51 -9.11
CA GLY A 147 -11.57 27.52 -8.14
C GLY A 147 -10.39 26.89 -7.42
N GLU A 148 -10.68 26.00 -6.48
CA GLU A 148 -9.65 25.42 -5.61
C GLU A 148 -9.04 24.12 -6.17
N ARG A 149 -7.76 23.86 -5.87
CA ARG A 149 -7.14 22.54 -6.00
C ARG A 149 -6.40 22.15 -4.74
N ALA A 150 -6.36 20.86 -4.49
CA ALA A 150 -5.45 20.31 -3.50
C ALA A 150 -3.98 20.45 -3.95
N VAL A 151 -3.07 20.80 -3.03
CA VAL A 151 -1.66 21.08 -3.33
C VAL A 151 -0.69 20.21 -2.53
N GLY A 152 0.45 19.91 -3.14
CA GLY A 152 1.57 19.26 -2.46
C GLY A 152 1.42 17.76 -2.25
N PRO A 153 2.40 17.12 -1.59
CA PRO A 153 2.43 15.67 -1.38
C PRO A 153 1.36 15.17 -0.41
N PHE A 154 0.74 16.10 0.32
CA PHE A 154 -0.34 15.85 1.28
C PHE A 154 -1.70 16.37 0.78
N GLN A 155 -1.77 16.96 -0.42
CA GLN A 155 -3.02 17.40 -1.05
C GLN A 155 -3.86 18.32 -0.14
N PHE A 156 -3.23 19.33 0.46
CA PHE A 156 -3.95 20.35 1.24
C PHE A 156 -4.83 21.20 0.34
N LEU A 157 -6.02 21.56 0.81
CA LEU A 157 -6.67 22.77 0.27
C LEU A 157 -5.88 24.00 0.75
N PRO A 158 -5.63 25.00 -0.11
CA PRO A 158 -5.01 26.27 0.28
C PRO A 158 -5.56 26.90 1.56
N SER A 159 -6.88 26.94 1.73
CA SER A 159 -7.52 27.38 2.99
C SER A 159 -7.14 26.56 4.22
N THR A 160 -6.92 25.25 4.08
CA THR A 160 -6.40 24.43 5.19
C THR A 160 -4.94 24.73 5.45
N TRP A 161 -4.14 24.89 4.38
CA TRP A 161 -2.71 25.21 4.47
C TRP A 161 -2.47 26.53 5.19
N GLU A 162 -3.30 27.55 4.95
CA GLU A 162 -3.20 28.84 5.64
C GLU A 162 -3.26 28.72 7.17
N GLY A 163 -4.01 27.74 7.68
CA GLY A 163 -4.16 27.50 9.13
C GLY A 163 -3.10 26.59 9.75
N VAL A 164 -2.30 25.86 8.96
CA VAL A 164 -1.39 24.80 9.47
C VAL A 164 0.02 24.84 8.89
N GLY A 165 0.26 25.66 7.87
CA GLY A 165 1.53 25.73 7.17
C GLY A 165 2.62 26.31 8.06
N GLU A 166 3.75 25.61 8.14
CA GLU A 166 4.90 25.99 8.96
C GLU A 166 6.17 25.80 8.15
N ASP A 167 7.14 26.72 8.28
CA ASP A 167 8.47 26.58 7.68
C ASP A 167 9.30 25.58 8.49
N ALA A 168 9.28 24.33 8.02
CA ALA A 168 10.08 23.25 8.58
C ALA A 168 11.43 23.12 7.88
N SER A 169 11.53 23.57 6.62
CA SER A 169 12.74 23.52 5.81
C SER A 169 13.83 24.47 6.31
N GLY A 170 13.43 25.62 6.87
CA GLY A 170 14.29 26.68 7.38
C GLY A 170 14.65 27.75 6.34
N ASP A 171 13.92 27.80 5.22
CA ASP A 171 14.18 28.74 4.12
C ASP A 171 13.34 30.04 4.20
N LYS A 172 12.61 30.22 5.31
CA LYS A 172 11.71 31.34 5.63
C LYS A 172 10.39 31.33 4.87
N THR A 173 10.05 30.24 4.18
CA THR A 173 8.81 30.12 3.42
C THR A 173 8.10 28.82 3.80
N ALA A 174 6.84 28.90 4.22
CA ALA A 174 6.00 27.71 4.39
C ALA A 174 5.35 27.34 3.05
N ASP A 175 5.96 26.44 2.28
CA ASP A 175 5.48 26.01 0.95
C ASP A 175 4.83 24.61 1.01
N PRO A 176 3.54 24.46 0.64
CA PRO A 176 2.88 23.15 0.63
C PRO A 176 3.48 22.18 -0.40
N HIS A 177 4.27 22.66 -1.37
CA HIS A 177 5.02 21.84 -2.32
C HIS A 177 6.42 21.45 -1.83
N ASN A 178 6.84 21.92 -0.65
CA ASN A 178 8.05 21.44 0.01
C ASN A 178 7.73 20.24 0.91
N ALA A 179 8.57 19.20 0.83
CA ALA A 179 8.39 17.95 1.57
C ALA A 179 8.39 18.14 3.10
N ASP A 180 9.29 18.98 3.64
CA ASP A 180 9.42 19.18 5.09
C ASP A 180 8.22 19.96 5.64
N ASP A 181 7.89 21.08 4.99
CA ASP A 181 6.80 21.96 5.41
C ASP A 181 5.47 21.21 5.34
N ALA A 182 5.20 20.56 4.21
CA ALA A 182 3.96 19.81 4.02
C ALA A 182 3.82 18.67 5.04
N ALA A 183 4.93 18.00 5.38
CA ALA A 183 4.92 16.96 6.42
C ALA A 183 4.65 17.53 7.82
N LEU A 184 5.23 18.68 8.16
CA LEU A 184 4.98 19.35 9.43
C LEU A 184 3.55 19.86 9.52
N GLY A 185 3.04 20.52 8.47
CA GLY A 185 1.66 21.00 8.41
C GLY A 185 0.65 19.86 8.55
N ALA A 186 0.92 18.69 7.95
CA ALA A 186 0.07 17.50 8.13
C ALA A 186 0.12 16.99 9.57
N ALA A 187 1.29 17.02 10.21
CA ALA A 187 1.43 16.64 11.59
C ALA A 187 0.64 17.59 12.51
N VAL A 188 0.78 18.91 12.32
CA VAL A 188 0.03 19.95 13.04
C VAL A 188 -1.47 19.74 12.90
N TYR A 189 -1.94 19.53 11.67
CA TYR A 189 -3.37 19.36 11.37
C TYR A 189 -3.95 18.10 12.04
N LEU A 190 -3.26 16.95 11.95
CA LEU A 190 -3.69 15.70 12.56
C LEU A 190 -3.62 15.74 14.11
N CYS A 191 -2.69 16.52 14.66
CA CYS A 191 -2.54 16.74 16.09
C CYS A 191 -3.54 17.77 16.66
N ALA A 192 -4.26 18.51 15.80
CA ALA A 192 -5.15 19.59 16.22
C ALA A 192 -6.15 19.14 17.29
N GLY A 193 -6.37 20.02 18.28
CA GLY A 193 -7.21 19.72 19.45
C GLY A 193 -6.52 18.87 20.53
N GLY A 194 -5.21 18.60 20.43
CA GLY A 194 -4.45 17.90 21.47
C GLY A 194 -4.79 16.41 21.58
N ARG A 195 -5.05 15.77 20.44
CA ARG A 195 -5.44 14.36 20.36
C ARG A 195 -4.29 13.44 20.78
N ASP A 196 -4.67 12.28 21.30
CA ASP A 196 -3.79 11.14 21.55
C ASP A 196 -3.92 10.12 20.40
N LEU A 197 -3.01 10.22 19.44
CA LEU A 197 -2.95 9.38 18.23
C LEU A 197 -2.44 7.96 18.49
N THR A 198 -2.11 7.61 19.74
CA THR A 198 -1.93 6.21 20.14
C THR A 198 -3.28 5.49 20.24
N LYS A 199 -4.37 6.23 20.53
CA LYS A 199 -5.73 5.69 20.60
C LYS A 199 -6.34 5.62 19.21
N ARG A 200 -6.69 4.41 18.78
CA ARG A 200 -7.23 4.14 17.43
C ARG A 200 -8.46 4.98 17.09
N ALA A 201 -9.36 5.20 18.05
CA ALA A 201 -10.56 6.02 17.85
C ALA A 201 -10.23 7.49 17.58
N GLN A 202 -9.24 8.05 18.28
CA GLN A 202 -8.82 9.43 18.08
C GLN A 202 -8.01 9.60 16.79
N LEU A 203 -7.17 8.62 16.44
CA LEU A 203 -6.50 8.58 15.13
C LEU A 203 -7.51 8.53 13.99
N LYS A 204 -8.55 7.70 14.10
CA LYS A 204 -9.65 7.65 13.11
C LYS A 204 -10.33 9.01 12.98
N ALA A 205 -10.63 9.67 14.10
CA ALA A 205 -11.25 11.01 14.09
C ALA A 205 -10.34 12.08 13.48
N ALA A 206 -9.02 12.02 13.70
CA ALA A 206 -8.05 12.92 13.09
C ALA A 206 -7.98 12.75 11.56
N ILE A 207 -7.98 11.50 11.08
CA ILE A 207 -7.97 11.21 9.63
C ILE A 207 -9.32 11.60 8.99
N LEU A 208 -10.43 11.43 9.71
CA LEU A 208 -11.75 11.85 9.22
C LEU A 208 -11.85 13.39 9.10
N GLN A 209 -11.21 14.13 10.00
CA GLN A 209 -11.06 15.58 9.88
C GLN A 209 -10.23 15.96 8.65
N TYR A 210 -9.26 15.11 8.27
CA TYR A 210 -8.48 15.28 7.05
C TYR A 210 -9.35 15.12 5.79
N ASN A 211 -10.15 14.05 5.76
CA ASN A 211 -11.11 13.78 4.70
C ASN A 211 -12.30 13.00 5.28
N HIS A 212 -13.51 13.53 5.11
CA HIS A 212 -14.74 12.99 5.70
C HIS A 212 -15.26 11.69 5.05
N SER A 213 -14.43 10.96 4.31
CA SER A 213 -14.77 9.65 3.73
C SER A 213 -14.34 8.49 4.63
N GLY A 214 -15.30 7.61 4.96
CA GLY A 214 -15.00 6.38 5.71
C GLY A 214 -14.08 5.41 4.96
N GLU A 215 -14.17 5.37 3.63
CA GLU A 215 -13.30 4.56 2.77
C GLU A 215 -11.87 5.10 2.78
N TYR A 216 -11.71 6.43 2.66
CA TYR A 216 -10.40 7.09 2.77
C TYR A 216 -9.75 6.78 4.11
N VAL A 217 -10.51 6.92 5.20
CA VAL A 217 -10.03 6.65 6.56
C VAL A 217 -9.56 5.19 6.69
N ALA A 218 -10.33 4.23 6.18
CA ALA A 218 -9.94 2.83 6.20
C ALA A 218 -8.66 2.57 5.39
N ASN A 219 -8.53 3.18 4.21
CA ASN A 219 -7.36 3.06 3.35
C ASN A 219 -6.09 3.62 4.03
N VAL A 220 -6.15 4.85 4.54
CA VAL A 220 -5.04 5.48 5.28
C VAL A 220 -4.66 4.63 6.49
N LEU A 221 -5.62 4.22 7.32
CA LEU A 221 -5.35 3.38 8.49
C LEU A 221 -4.66 2.05 8.12
N GLY A 222 -5.03 1.45 6.99
CA GLY A 222 -4.35 0.28 6.44
C GLY A 222 -2.88 0.54 6.12
N TRP A 223 -2.56 1.64 5.44
CA TRP A 223 -1.18 2.04 5.18
C TRP A 223 -0.41 2.38 6.46
N ILE A 224 -1.03 3.04 7.44
CA ILE A 224 -0.42 3.33 8.74
C ILE A 224 -0.03 2.02 9.44
N ASP A 225 -0.91 1.02 9.43
CA ASP A 225 -0.66 -0.27 10.05
C ASP A 225 0.47 -1.01 9.32
N GLN A 226 0.49 -0.95 7.99
CA GLN A 226 1.57 -1.51 7.18
C GLN A 226 2.92 -0.87 7.50
N TYR A 227 3.02 0.46 7.50
CA TYR A 227 4.26 1.17 7.83
C TYR A 227 4.66 0.95 9.29
N THR A 228 3.70 0.86 10.21
CA THR A 228 3.97 0.57 11.63
C THR A 228 4.53 -0.84 11.80
N ALA A 229 3.97 -1.83 11.11
CA ALA A 229 4.49 -3.20 11.08
C ALA A 229 5.88 -3.28 10.42
N ALA A 230 6.15 -2.45 9.42
CA ALA A 230 7.45 -2.43 8.75
C ALA A 230 8.60 -1.91 9.64
N VAL A 231 8.27 -1.12 10.69
CA VAL A 231 9.24 -0.53 11.62
C VAL A 231 9.59 -1.45 12.78
N LYS A 232 8.67 -2.31 13.21
CA LYS A 232 8.94 -3.22 14.32
C LYS A 232 9.70 -4.43 13.80
N ASP A 233 10.97 -4.54 14.18
CA ASP A 233 11.71 -5.78 14.04
C ASP A 233 10.91 -6.91 14.75
N PRO A 234 10.79 -8.09 14.11
CA PRO A 234 10.05 -9.19 14.70
C PRO A 234 10.72 -9.65 16.01
N ASP A 235 9.92 -9.98 17.02
CA ASP A 235 10.46 -10.59 18.25
C ASP A 235 10.81 -12.05 17.97
N LEU A 236 12.12 -12.33 17.87
CA LEU A 236 12.66 -13.66 17.58
C LEU A 236 13.21 -14.36 18.82
N LYS A 237 13.02 -13.83 20.04
CA LYS A 237 13.62 -14.38 21.27
C LYS A 237 13.29 -15.86 21.48
N ASN A 238 12.06 -16.26 21.15
CA ASN A 238 11.56 -17.63 21.32
C ASN A 238 11.61 -18.46 20.03
N VAL A 239 12.18 -17.91 18.95
CA VAL A 239 12.31 -18.62 17.68
C VAL A 239 13.69 -19.27 17.63
N THR A 240 13.74 -20.59 17.45
CA THR A 240 14.99 -21.38 17.53
C THR A 240 15.17 -22.31 16.33
N GLY A 241 16.36 -22.89 16.20
CA GLY A 241 16.67 -23.93 15.21
C GLY A 241 16.47 -23.47 13.76
N LYS A 242 16.03 -24.41 12.91
CA LYS A 242 15.84 -24.16 11.47
C LYS A 242 14.88 -23.01 11.18
N VAL A 243 13.83 -22.84 12.00
CA VAL A 243 12.87 -21.73 11.86
C VAL A 243 13.58 -20.39 11.94
N ARG A 244 14.45 -20.23 12.95
CA ARG A 244 15.25 -19.02 13.12
C ARG A 244 16.16 -18.78 11.93
N THR A 245 16.84 -19.83 11.43
CA THR A 245 17.71 -19.74 10.26
C THR A 245 16.97 -19.23 9.02
N VAL A 246 15.76 -19.73 8.74
CA VAL A 246 14.94 -19.27 7.62
C VAL A 246 14.61 -17.78 7.78
N ILE A 247 14.13 -17.39 8.96
CA ILE A 247 13.71 -16.02 9.21
C ILE A 247 14.89 -15.04 9.13
N GLU A 248 16.01 -15.34 9.79
CA GLU A 248 17.21 -14.48 9.75
C GLU A 248 17.77 -14.38 8.33
N ALA A 249 17.76 -15.48 7.57
CA ALA A 249 18.16 -15.46 6.16
C ALA A 249 17.27 -14.51 5.34
N ALA A 250 15.95 -14.55 5.48
CA ALA A 250 15.05 -13.65 4.77
C ALA A 250 15.19 -12.19 5.23
N LEU A 251 15.26 -11.94 6.54
CA LEU A 251 15.40 -10.60 7.11
C LEU A 251 16.73 -9.94 6.74
N SER A 252 17.80 -10.71 6.55
CA SER A 252 19.09 -10.21 6.07
C SER A 252 19.02 -9.63 4.64
N GLN A 253 17.96 -9.94 3.89
CA GLN A 253 17.75 -9.45 2.54
C GLN A 253 16.83 -8.22 2.48
N ARG A 254 16.37 -7.69 3.62
CA ARG A 254 15.58 -6.45 3.63
C ARG A 254 16.29 -5.32 2.89
N GLY A 255 15.56 -4.59 2.05
CA GLY A 255 16.13 -3.56 1.18
C GLY A 255 16.58 -4.05 -0.20
N VAL A 256 16.69 -5.37 -0.42
CA VAL A 256 17.08 -5.91 -1.73
C VAL A 256 15.97 -5.72 -2.76
N PRO A 257 16.25 -5.15 -3.94
CA PRO A 257 15.24 -4.90 -4.97
C PRO A 257 14.45 -6.15 -5.37
N TYR A 258 13.18 -5.95 -5.72
CA TYR A 258 12.40 -6.96 -6.40
C TYR A 258 12.93 -7.20 -7.81
N SER A 259 13.15 -8.46 -8.18
CA SER A 259 13.53 -8.85 -9.53
C SER A 259 12.62 -9.97 -10.03
N TRP A 260 11.83 -9.72 -11.07
CA TRP A 260 10.88 -10.70 -11.62
C TRP A 260 11.63 -11.96 -12.12
N GLY A 261 11.37 -13.13 -11.55
CA GLY A 261 12.13 -14.34 -11.86
C GLY A 261 13.47 -14.46 -11.12
N GLY A 262 13.88 -13.44 -10.37
CA GLY A 262 15.16 -13.39 -9.66
C GLY A 262 15.13 -14.13 -8.32
N GLY A 263 16.31 -14.60 -7.89
CA GLY A 263 16.50 -15.31 -6.63
C GLY A 263 16.53 -16.83 -6.78
N ASN A 264 17.48 -17.45 -6.10
CA ASN A 264 17.62 -18.90 -6.02
C ASN A 264 18.27 -19.32 -4.68
N ALA A 265 18.49 -20.62 -4.50
CA ALA A 265 19.05 -21.18 -3.26
C ALA A 265 20.41 -20.58 -2.85
N LYS A 266 21.20 -20.05 -3.80
CA LYS A 266 22.50 -19.41 -3.53
C LYS A 266 22.37 -17.94 -3.12
N GLY A 267 21.31 -17.24 -3.55
CA GLY A 267 21.09 -15.83 -3.24
C GLY A 267 20.37 -15.06 -4.33
N LYS A 268 20.54 -13.74 -4.29
CA LYS A 268 20.03 -12.76 -5.27
C LYS A 268 20.53 -13.13 -6.66
N SER A 269 19.67 -13.04 -7.66
CA SER A 269 20.07 -13.15 -9.08
C SER A 269 19.37 -12.09 -9.91
N THR A 270 19.82 -11.90 -11.14
CA THR A 270 18.99 -11.24 -12.14
C THR A 270 17.76 -12.09 -12.44
N GLY A 271 16.72 -11.43 -12.93
CA GLY A 271 15.45 -12.02 -13.29
C GLY A 271 15.30 -12.20 -14.80
N ILE A 272 14.06 -12.25 -15.26
CA ILE A 272 13.65 -12.39 -16.66
C ILE A 272 12.67 -11.27 -17.03
N CYS A 273 12.47 -11.04 -18.34
CA CYS A 273 11.32 -10.29 -18.83
C CYS A 273 10.15 -11.24 -19.10
N CYS A 274 8.90 -10.89 -18.79
CA CYS A 274 8.42 -9.73 -18.03
C CYS A 274 7.32 -10.17 -17.06
N SER A 275 7.10 -9.40 -16.00
CA SER A 275 5.96 -9.59 -15.11
C SER A 275 4.64 -9.41 -15.88
N PRO A 276 3.49 -9.89 -15.35
CA PRO A 276 2.18 -9.61 -15.93
C PRO A 276 1.88 -8.11 -16.11
N SER A 277 2.51 -7.26 -15.30
CA SER A 277 2.45 -5.79 -15.39
C SER A 277 3.48 -5.16 -16.33
N GLY A 278 4.21 -5.96 -17.12
CA GLY A 278 5.18 -5.50 -18.12
C GLY A 278 6.51 -4.98 -17.56
N LYS A 279 6.87 -5.30 -16.32
CA LYS A 279 8.16 -4.89 -15.72
C LYS A 279 9.20 -6.01 -15.87
N SER A 280 10.38 -5.67 -16.37
CA SER A 280 11.50 -6.63 -16.52
C SER A 280 12.33 -6.74 -15.24
N GLY A 281 12.78 -7.97 -14.94
CA GLY A 281 13.78 -8.25 -13.90
C GLY A 281 15.21 -8.48 -14.42
N GLU A 282 15.42 -8.46 -15.74
CA GLU A 282 16.70 -8.89 -16.37
C GLU A 282 17.91 -8.07 -15.89
N ASN A 283 17.70 -6.79 -15.60
CA ASN A 283 18.74 -5.86 -15.16
C ASN A 283 18.69 -5.53 -13.66
N ILE A 284 17.90 -6.28 -12.88
CA ILE A 284 17.74 -6.05 -11.44
C ILE A 284 18.27 -7.27 -10.70
N LYS A 285 19.38 -7.13 -9.95
CA LYS A 285 19.91 -8.20 -9.10
C LYS A 285 19.15 -8.23 -7.77
N GLY A 286 18.23 -9.18 -7.63
CA GLY A 286 17.27 -9.18 -6.53
C GLY A 286 16.58 -10.52 -6.30
N PHE A 287 15.38 -10.45 -5.71
CA PHE A 287 14.48 -11.59 -5.48
C PHE A 287 13.07 -11.28 -5.99
N ASP A 288 12.35 -12.26 -6.52
CA ASP A 288 10.89 -12.24 -6.46
C ASP A 288 10.38 -12.98 -5.22
N CYS A 289 9.06 -13.06 -5.08
CA CYS A 289 8.38 -13.58 -3.89
C CYS A 289 8.84 -15.00 -3.53
N SER A 290 8.74 -15.93 -4.49
CA SER A 290 9.13 -17.33 -4.27
C SER A 290 10.64 -17.56 -4.37
N GLY A 291 11.39 -16.69 -5.05
CA GLY A 291 12.85 -16.71 -5.05
C GLY A 291 13.44 -16.39 -3.67
N LEU A 292 12.83 -15.45 -2.94
CA LEU A 292 13.21 -15.13 -1.56
C LEU A 292 12.97 -16.33 -0.63
N THR A 293 11.82 -17.00 -0.75
CA THR A 293 11.50 -18.18 0.08
C THR A 293 12.44 -19.35 -0.24
N VAL A 294 12.71 -19.62 -1.52
CA VAL A 294 13.70 -20.63 -1.95
C VAL A 294 15.06 -20.38 -1.30
N TYR A 295 15.54 -19.14 -1.33
CA TYR A 295 16.80 -18.76 -0.70
C TYR A 295 16.78 -18.99 0.83
N ALA A 296 15.75 -18.50 1.51
CA ALA A 296 15.66 -18.55 2.96
C ALA A 296 15.59 -20.00 3.48
N TYR A 297 14.75 -20.84 2.87
CA TYR A 297 14.64 -22.26 3.26
C TYR A 297 15.88 -23.07 2.89
N ALA A 298 16.57 -22.73 1.78
CA ALA A 298 17.83 -23.36 1.44
C ALA A 298 18.92 -23.14 2.51
N LYS A 299 18.91 -22.00 3.22
CA LYS A 299 19.81 -21.76 4.37
C LYS A 299 19.55 -22.68 5.56
N ALA A 300 18.33 -23.22 5.68
CA ALA A 300 17.97 -24.24 6.65
C ALA A 300 18.07 -25.68 6.09
N GLY A 301 18.62 -25.84 4.88
CA GLY A 301 18.78 -27.13 4.21
C GLY A 301 17.49 -27.70 3.62
N ILE A 302 16.47 -26.86 3.37
CA ILE A 302 15.18 -27.26 2.80
C ILE A 302 15.08 -26.75 1.37
N GLN A 303 14.81 -27.66 0.42
CA GLN A 303 14.60 -27.31 -0.97
C GLN A 303 13.13 -27.01 -1.22
N LEU A 304 12.84 -25.84 -1.79
CA LEU A 304 11.51 -25.45 -2.22
C LEU A 304 11.42 -25.42 -3.75
N PRO A 305 10.25 -25.75 -4.33
CA PRO A 305 9.99 -25.51 -5.74
C PRO A 305 10.01 -24.01 -6.05
N ARG A 306 10.25 -23.68 -7.33
CA ARG A 306 10.47 -22.28 -7.75
C ARG A 306 9.21 -21.42 -7.70
N LEU A 307 8.04 -21.99 -7.99
CA LEU A 307 6.78 -21.26 -8.08
C LEU A 307 6.06 -21.20 -6.74
N ALA A 308 5.45 -20.06 -6.42
CA ALA A 308 4.69 -19.87 -5.19
C ALA A 308 3.53 -20.87 -5.05
N ALA A 309 2.82 -21.16 -6.15
CA ALA A 309 1.74 -22.14 -6.17
C ALA A 309 2.22 -23.56 -5.79
N ASP A 310 3.38 -23.98 -6.30
CA ASP A 310 3.95 -25.30 -5.99
C ASP A 310 4.43 -25.37 -4.54
N GLN A 311 4.94 -24.25 -3.98
CA GLN A 311 5.37 -24.18 -2.59
C GLN A 311 4.20 -24.42 -1.61
N ALA A 312 2.98 -24.08 -2.00
CA ALA A 312 1.79 -24.29 -1.18
C ALA A 312 1.41 -25.79 -1.04
N GLY A 313 1.94 -26.64 -1.91
CA GLY A 313 1.84 -28.10 -1.83
C GLY A 313 2.95 -28.75 -0.99
N VAL A 314 3.90 -27.98 -0.46
CA VAL A 314 5.01 -28.50 0.35
C VAL A 314 4.68 -28.40 1.84
N GLY A 315 4.93 -29.48 2.59
CA GLY A 315 4.68 -29.53 4.03
C GLY A 315 3.19 -29.67 4.37
N GLN A 316 2.82 -29.25 5.59
CA GLN A 316 1.44 -29.29 6.07
C GLN A 316 0.70 -28.02 5.63
N ARG A 317 -0.36 -28.17 4.83
CA ARG A 317 -1.20 -27.04 4.44
C ARG A 317 -2.03 -26.50 5.61
N ILE A 318 -2.05 -25.18 5.77
CA ILE A 318 -2.88 -24.43 6.71
C ILE A 318 -3.97 -23.71 5.91
N PRO A 319 -5.24 -24.15 5.98
CA PRO A 319 -6.35 -23.53 5.25
C PRO A 319 -6.59 -22.07 5.66
N ALA A 320 -6.99 -21.23 4.70
CA ALA A 320 -7.34 -19.83 4.96
C ALA A 320 -8.46 -19.66 6.00
N SER A 321 -9.38 -20.64 6.09
CA SER A 321 -10.49 -20.64 7.05
C SER A 321 -10.06 -20.67 8.52
N LEU A 322 -8.82 -21.08 8.82
CA LEU A 322 -8.26 -21.03 10.17
C LEU A 322 -7.71 -19.66 10.55
N GLY A 323 -7.70 -18.71 9.60
CA GLY A 323 -7.18 -17.36 9.80
C GLY A 323 -5.66 -17.33 10.02
N THR A 324 -5.14 -16.16 10.38
CA THR A 324 -3.71 -15.93 10.62
C THR A 324 -3.25 -16.43 11.99
N GLY A 325 -4.17 -16.67 12.93
CA GLY A 325 -3.86 -17.18 14.27
C GLY A 325 -3.34 -18.63 14.27
N ALA A 326 -3.59 -19.39 13.19
CA ALA A 326 -3.06 -20.75 13.03
C ALA A 326 -1.60 -20.78 12.54
N LEU A 327 -1.08 -19.64 12.06
CA LEU A 327 0.30 -19.53 11.56
C LEU A 327 1.30 -19.46 12.71
N LYS A 328 2.47 -20.06 12.51
CA LYS A 328 3.65 -20.02 13.37
C LYS A 328 4.82 -19.43 12.61
N ALA A 329 5.74 -18.79 13.33
CA ALA A 329 6.93 -18.21 12.74
C ALA A 329 7.65 -19.25 11.85
N GLY A 330 8.02 -18.85 10.63
CA GLY A 330 8.60 -19.73 9.63
C GLY A 330 7.59 -20.55 8.82
N ASP A 331 6.28 -20.35 8.97
CA ASP A 331 5.31 -20.83 7.99
C ASP A 331 5.37 -19.95 6.72
N LEU A 332 5.13 -20.55 5.56
CA LEU A 332 4.85 -19.79 4.33
C LEU A 332 3.44 -19.20 4.39
N VAL A 333 3.24 -18.02 3.81
CA VAL A 333 1.94 -17.33 3.71
C VAL A 333 1.64 -17.06 2.25
N PHE A 334 0.45 -17.45 1.79
CA PHE A 334 0.08 -17.39 0.37
C PHE A 334 -1.07 -16.44 0.09
N TYR A 335 -1.06 -15.88 -1.12
CA TYR A 335 -2.15 -15.07 -1.65
C TYR A 335 -2.52 -15.52 -3.05
N ALA A 336 -3.82 -15.57 -3.32
CA ALA A 336 -4.38 -16.14 -4.53
C ALA A 336 -5.52 -15.29 -5.09
N ASP A 337 -5.68 -15.29 -6.42
CA ASP A 337 -6.81 -14.61 -7.08
C ASP A 337 -8.13 -15.29 -6.74
N ALA A 338 -8.11 -16.61 -6.52
CA ALA A 338 -9.25 -17.37 -6.03
C ALA A 338 -8.84 -18.20 -4.79
N PRO A 339 -9.00 -17.64 -3.57
CA PRO A 339 -8.72 -18.35 -2.33
C PRO A 339 -9.38 -19.73 -2.28
N GLY A 340 -8.62 -20.75 -1.88
CA GLY A 340 -9.03 -22.16 -1.94
C GLY A 340 -8.62 -22.89 -3.22
N ARG A 341 -8.07 -22.20 -4.23
CA ARG A 341 -7.47 -22.81 -5.43
C ARG A 341 -5.99 -22.45 -5.54
N ASP A 342 -5.13 -23.37 -5.11
CA ASP A 342 -3.67 -23.15 -5.02
C ASP A 342 -3.00 -22.79 -6.34
N LYS A 343 -3.53 -23.30 -7.45
CA LYS A 343 -3.05 -22.96 -8.80
C LYS A 343 -3.17 -21.46 -9.13
N THR A 344 -3.98 -20.72 -8.37
CA THR A 344 -4.18 -19.27 -8.54
C THR A 344 -3.36 -18.44 -7.55
N ILE A 345 -2.45 -19.08 -6.80
CA ILE A 345 -1.52 -18.38 -5.91
C ILE A 345 -0.58 -17.52 -6.74
N TYR A 346 -0.61 -16.22 -6.49
CA TYR A 346 0.21 -15.22 -7.18
C TYR A 346 1.33 -14.66 -6.30
N HIS A 347 1.27 -14.87 -4.98
CA HIS A 347 2.27 -14.33 -4.04
C HIS A 347 2.54 -15.26 -2.85
N VAL A 348 3.77 -15.20 -2.33
CA VAL A 348 4.20 -15.91 -1.12
C VAL A 348 5.11 -15.03 -0.24
N GLY A 349 5.00 -15.18 1.07
CA GLY A 349 5.91 -14.60 2.07
C GLY A 349 6.24 -15.60 3.18
N ILE A 350 7.10 -15.20 4.13
CA ILE A 350 7.47 -15.99 5.31
C ILE A 350 6.91 -15.32 6.54
N TYR A 351 6.08 -16.03 7.30
CA TYR A 351 5.47 -15.53 8.53
C TYR A 351 6.52 -15.36 9.62
N LEU A 352 6.45 -14.24 10.35
CA LEU A 352 7.41 -13.88 11.39
C LEU A 352 6.80 -13.99 12.80
N GLY A 353 5.51 -14.29 12.90
CA GLY A 353 4.73 -14.12 14.13
C GLY A 353 3.99 -12.78 14.15
N SER A 354 3.09 -12.61 15.12
CA SER A 354 2.40 -11.34 15.42
C SER A 354 1.71 -10.68 14.21
N GLY A 355 1.22 -11.47 13.24
CA GLY A 355 0.57 -10.94 12.05
C GLY A 355 1.52 -10.35 11.00
N GLN A 356 2.83 -10.54 11.13
CA GLN A 356 3.85 -9.99 10.22
C GLN A 356 4.43 -11.06 9.30
N MET A 357 4.85 -10.66 8.10
CA MET A 357 5.62 -11.48 7.17
C MET A 357 6.79 -10.69 6.58
N VAL A 358 7.84 -11.39 6.16
CA VAL A 358 8.86 -10.87 5.24
C VAL A 358 8.60 -11.40 3.83
N ASN A 359 8.64 -10.53 2.84
CA ASN A 359 8.32 -10.85 1.45
C ASN A 359 9.10 -9.98 0.45
N ALA A 360 9.09 -10.40 -0.82
CA ALA A 360 9.43 -9.58 -1.98
C ALA A 360 8.15 -9.38 -2.82
N PRO A 361 7.41 -8.27 -2.64
CA PRO A 361 6.00 -8.20 -3.03
C PRO A 361 5.76 -8.07 -4.53
N ARG A 362 6.42 -7.13 -5.21
CA ARG A 362 6.15 -6.83 -6.63
C ARG A 362 7.23 -5.94 -7.27
N PRO A 363 7.27 -5.81 -8.60
CA PRO A 363 8.18 -4.87 -9.27
C PRO A 363 8.11 -3.43 -8.73
N GLY A 364 9.26 -2.76 -8.68
CA GLY A 364 9.38 -1.40 -8.14
C GLY A 364 9.44 -1.32 -6.61
N THR A 365 9.51 -2.46 -5.92
CA THR A 365 9.64 -2.55 -4.47
C THR A 365 10.92 -3.28 -4.07
N VAL A 366 11.13 -3.50 -2.78
CA VAL A 366 12.24 -4.28 -2.23
C VAL A 366 11.72 -5.32 -1.23
N VAL A 367 12.58 -6.26 -0.83
CA VAL A 367 12.32 -7.18 0.28
C VAL A 367 12.03 -6.38 1.55
N ARG A 368 10.88 -6.62 2.18
CA ARG A 368 10.43 -5.84 3.33
C ARG A 368 9.57 -6.66 4.28
N LEU A 369 9.16 -6.00 5.35
CA LEU A 369 8.15 -6.48 6.27
C LEU A 369 6.78 -5.91 5.87
N ASP A 370 5.78 -6.76 5.81
CA ASP A 370 4.38 -6.39 5.60
C ASP A 370 3.51 -7.11 6.65
N ALA A 371 2.36 -6.52 7.00
CA ALA A 371 1.34 -7.25 7.75
C ALA A 371 0.69 -8.31 6.83
N VAL A 372 0.34 -9.47 7.36
CA VAL A 372 -0.29 -10.55 6.57
C VAL A 372 -1.62 -10.10 5.95
N ASN A 373 -2.35 -9.20 6.61
CA ASN A 373 -3.60 -8.65 6.10
C ASN A 373 -3.44 -7.43 5.18
N ALA A 374 -2.21 -6.99 4.87
CA ALA A 374 -1.95 -5.85 4.00
C ALA A 374 -2.16 -6.16 2.51
N MET A 375 -2.25 -7.44 2.14
CA MET A 375 -2.48 -7.89 0.77
C MET A 375 -3.79 -8.68 0.70
N SER A 376 -4.58 -8.43 -0.36
CA SER A 376 -5.84 -9.12 -0.61
C SER A 376 -5.62 -10.56 -1.06
N GLY A 377 -6.65 -11.41 -0.95
CA GLY A 377 -6.57 -12.78 -1.46
C GLY A 377 -5.81 -13.75 -0.55
N TYR A 378 -5.74 -13.52 0.77
CA TYR A 378 -5.15 -14.46 1.72
C TYR A 378 -5.66 -15.89 1.49
N ALA A 379 -4.73 -16.81 1.21
CA ALA A 379 -5.00 -18.18 0.78
C ALA A 379 -4.50 -19.24 1.79
N GLY A 380 -4.21 -18.80 3.01
CA GLY A 380 -3.67 -19.64 4.08
C GLY A 380 -2.15 -19.68 4.08
N GLY A 381 -1.58 -20.74 4.66
CA GLY A 381 -0.13 -20.92 4.77
C GLY A 381 0.31 -22.36 4.64
N ALA A 382 1.60 -22.64 4.70
CA ALA A 382 2.14 -24.00 4.75
C ALA A 382 3.26 -24.10 5.78
N ARG A 383 3.23 -25.18 6.57
CA ARG A 383 4.20 -25.45 7.63
C ARG A 383 5.16 -26.54 7.21
N LEU A 384 6.44 -26.23 7.26
CA LEU A 384 7.52 -27.15 6.90
C LEU A 384 8.40 -27.55 8.10
N LEU A 385 8.29 -26.82 9.21
CA LEU A 385 9.17 -26.91 10.38
C LEU A 385 8.38 -26.98 11.69
#